data_AF-V6K696-F1
#
_entry.id   AF-V6K696-F1
#
_cell.length_a   1.000
_cell.length_b   1.000
_cell.length_c   1.000
_cell.angle_alpha   90.00
_cell.angle_beta   90.00
_cell.angle_gamma   90.00
#
_symmetry.space_group_name_H-M   'P 1'
#
loop_
_entity.id
_entity.type
_entity.pdbx_description
1 polymer ?
#
loop_
_entity_poly.entity_id
_entity_poly.type
_entity_poly.pdbx_seq_one_letter_code
_entity_poly.pdbx_strand_id
1 'polypeptide(L)'
;MSGAGRFEAPDDHEGQREGHGEGYGEGHRDGPGAEGRERPPYEDREDREGYAGPGDRSGHGRFGDGAGDGSGRMPAGTGEPEPDGPARIPTPRASVEDTGLPLPDLADLPPVPLDLPHDVLKSLLGAWALAACSAAEAEAVEEHLGSCGSCADEARRLREAVGLLHQSESLDLDPGLRDRVLENCLERRPPRIPVPEWAAAYDAETARLDALLQDFGDAEWHAPVRLRWFEADTERSRRTTVAGVIAHLLSVDGLIAVALGLEDPPPLSASFERGDPYAEIAGAAERQPDRQAPGPAERTEAFWRNSPFPPNRSVRGPWREQSHSLVRTVSFTGGHAGGLAVSYGDFELPLHDAMLDRAFACWMHAEDIAEAVDYPYRPPAPRHLNKMIDLTARMLPAALARRRQSGLASPARGRHLSLAGEPGRSLRLEIEGAAGGEWLIPLDSPAAVASADLEVAHVALDDTEFCQLAAGHIRPEEAAAGQVGDREAIRDVLFATAGLSRM
;
A
#
# COMPACT_ATOMS: atom_id res chain seq x y z
N MET A 1 57.48 -10.34 46.97
CA MET A 1 58.56 -11.32 46.78
C MET A 1 58.54 -11.74 45.32
N SER A 2 59.69 -11.62 44.64
CA SER A 2 59.94 -11.95 43.22
C SER A 2 59.21 -11.06 42.20
N GLY A 3 59.81 -10.44 41.20
CA GLY A 3 61.19 -10.43 40.70
C GLY A 3 61.15 -9.86 39.28
N ALA A 4 62.02 -8.90 38.99
CA ALA A 4 62.18 -8.24 37.69
C ALA A 4 63.20 -8.96 36.80
N GLY A 5 63.12 -8.75 35.49
CA GLY A 5 64.16 -9.00 34.47
C GLY A 5 63.57 -8.85 33.06
N ARG A 6 63.95 -7.84 32.26
CA ARG A 6 65.15 -7.74 31.39
C ARG A 6 65.00 -8.68 30.17
N PHE A 7 65.30 -8.39 28.89
CA PHE A 7 65.71 -7.28 28.00
C PHE A 7 65.82 -7.96 26.59
N GLU A 8 66.11 -7.19 25.54
CA GLU A 8 66.67 -7.59 24.23
C GLU A 8 65.72 -7.89 23.05
N ALA A 9 65.76 -6.98 22.07
CA ALA A 9 65.76 -7.28 20.63
C ALA A 9 67.18 -7.69 20.21
N PRO A 10 67.40 -8.30 19.02
CA PRO A 10 67.68 -7.46 17.85
C PRO A 10 67.22 -8.01 16.48
N ASP A 11 67.28 -7.10 15.50
CA ASP A 11 67.24 -7.28 14.05
C ASP A 11 68.30 -8.26 13.51
N ASP A 12 68.09 -8.76 12.28
CA ASP A 12 68.88 -8.36 11.08
C ASP A 12 69.14 -9.47 10.02
N HIS A 13 69.10 -9.01 8.76
CA HIS A 13 69.85 -9.48 7.57
C HIS A 13 69.60 -10.90 7.03
N GLU A 14 69.67 -11.26 5.75
CA GLU A 14 70.05 -10.75 4.42
C GLU A 14 69.56 -11.89 3.46
N GLY A 15 69.24 -11.78 2.17
CA GLY A 15 69.85 -11.05 1.08
C GLY A 15 69.73 -11.89 -0.22
N GLN A 16 69.43 -11.19 -1.33
CA GLN A 16 69.89 -11.41 -2.72
C GLN A 16 69.44 -12.64 -3.55
N ARG A 17 68.85 -12.38 -4.73
CA ARG A 17 69.48 -12.43 -6.10
C ARG A 17 68.39 -12.42 -7.20
N GLU A 18 68.44 -11.45 -8.13
CA GLU A 18 68.81 -11.58 -9.57
C GLU A 18 67.79 -12.40 -10.40
N GLY A 19 67.27 -12.02 -11.58
CA GLY A 19 67.53 -10.93 -12.54
C GLY A 19 66.75 -11.20 -13.86
N HIS A 20 66.85 -10.26 -14.81
CA HIS A 20 66.43 -10.30 -16.24
C HIS A 20 64.91 -10.21 -16.53
N GLY A 21 64.37 -9.29 -17.35
CA GLY A 21 64.89 -8.58 -18.53
C GLY A 21 64.22 -9.19 -19.78
N GLU A 22 63.22 -8.54 -20.39
CA GLU A 22 63.18 -7.99 -21.77
C GLU A 22 61.68 -7.69 -22.05
N GLY A 23 61.16 -6.60 -22.64
CA GLY A 23 61.73 -5.45 -23.31
C GLY A 23 61.47 -5.47 -24.82
N TYR A 24 60.33 -4.99 -25.32
CA TYR A 24 60.18 -4.41 -26.68
C TYR A 24 59.00 -3.40 -26.75
N GLY A 25 59.34 -2.12 -27.00
CA GLY A 25 58.48 -1.11 -27.66
C GLY A 25 58.37 -1.41 -29.16
N GLU A 26 57.70 -0.68 -30.05
CA GLU A 26 57.39 0.75 -30.27
C GLU A 26 56.09 0.78 -31.14
N GLY A 27 55.35 1.84 -31.47
CA GLY A 27 55.51 3.29 -31.43
C GLY A 27 54.63 3.93 -32.53
N HIS A 28 53.94 5.02 -32.18
CA HIS A 28 53.43 6.16 -32.97
C HIS A 28 52.75 6.02 -34.36
N ARG A 29 51.63 6.74 -34.54
CA ARG A 29 51.59 8.03 -35.29
C ARG A 29 50.24 8.76 -35.23
N ASP A 30 50.36 10.08 -35.37
CA ASP A 30 49.41 11.19 -35.26
C ASP A 30 48.20 11.22 -36.23
N GLY A 31 47.20 12.05 -35.88
CA GLY A 31 45.98 12.39 -36.66
C GLY A 31 46.23 13.23 -37.94
N PRO A 32 45.18 13.83 -38.59
CA PRO A 32 44.30 14.82 -37.93
C PRO A 32 42.81 14.91 -38.42
N GLY A 33 41.98 15.57 -37.59
CA GLY A 33 40.92 16.56 -37.89
C GLY A 33 39.81 16.34 -38.96
N ALA A 34 38.55 16.54 -38.57
CA ALA A 34 37.64 17.60 -39.09
C ALA A 34 36.15 17.38 -38.70
N GLU A 35 35.46 18.49 -38.39
CA GLU A 35 34.02 18.77 -38.54
C GLU A 35 33.02 18.00 -37.63
N GLY A 36 32.25 18.61 -36.73
CA GLY A 36 31.45 19.83 -36.89
C GLY A 36 30.00 19.43 -37.17
N ARG A 37 29.13 19.42 -36.15
CA ARG A 37 27.67 19.51 -36.34
C ARG A 37 26.96 20.00 -35.08
N GLU A 38 26.19 21.04 -35.32
CA GLU A 38 25.56 21.95 -34.38
C GLU A 38 24.24 21.39 -33.83
N ARG A 39 23.91 21.80 -32.61
CA ARG A 39 22.56 21.75 -32.03
C ARG A 39 21.74 22.94 -32.55
N PRO A 40 20.45 22.79 -32.85
CA PRO A 40 19.55 23.94 -32.93
C PRO A 40 18.99 24.29 -31.53
N PRO A 41 18.83 25.58 -31.17
CA PRO A 41 18.00 26.06 -30.08
C PRO A 41 16.58 26.44 -30.61
N TYR A 42 15.74 27.00 -29.73
CA TYR A 42 14.40 27.60 -29.88
C TYR A 42 13.31 26.80 -29.14
N GLU A 43 12.40 27.38 -28.35
CA GLU A 43 12.21 28.73 -27.80
C GLU A 43 11.08 28.63 -26.75
N ASP A 44 11.12 29.51 -25.75
CA ASP A 44 10.04 29.76 -24.80
C ASP A 44 8.75 30.21 -25.50
N ARG A 45 7.59 29.74 -25.01
CA ARG A 45 6.38 30.58 -24.89
C ARG A 45 5.57 30.21 -23.65
N GLU A 46 5.57 31.16 -22.73
CA GLU A 46 4.52 31.40 -21.74
C GLU A 46 3.18 31.61 -22.47
N ASP A 47 2.10 31.07 -21.92
CA ASP A 47 0.79 31.73 -21.94
C ASP A 47 0.02 31.34 -20.67
N ARG A 48 -0.42 32.38 -19.97
CA ARG A 48 -0.97 32.41 -18.62
C ARG A 48 -2.32 33.11 -18.70
N GLU A 49 -3.42 32.37 -18.61
CA GLU A 49 -4.76 32.89 -18.30
C GLU A 49 -5.50 31.73 -17.58
N GLY A 50 -6.05 31.82 -16.37
CA GLY A 50 -6.60 32.96 -15.64
C GLY A 50 -8.13 32.95 -15.76
N TYR A 51 -8.84 32.08 -15.03
CA TYR A 51 -10.27 32.30 -14.80
C TYR A 51 -10.78 31.81 -13.44
N ALA A 52 -11.52 32.72 -12.81
CA ALA A 52 -12.06 32.67 -11.46
C ALA A 52 -13.37 31.88 -11.38
N GLY A 53 -13.68 31.38 -10.18
CA GLY A 53 -14.98 30.79 -9.85
C GLY A 53 -16.12 31.82 -9.79
N PRO A 54 -17.34 31.33 -9.54
CA PRO A 54 -18.11 31.89 -8.45
C PRO A 54 -18.81 30.81 -7.60
N GLY A 55 -19.11 31.17 -6.35
CA GLY A 55 -19.82 30.33 -5.40
C GLY A 55 -21.33 30.57 -5.30
N ASP A 56 -21.90 29.77 -4.41
CA ASP A 56 -23.13 29.97 -3.60
C ASP A 56 -24.50 29.77 -4.27
N ARG A 57 -25.24 28.70 -3.89
CA ARG A 57 -26.43 28.75 -2.99
C ARG A 57 -27.33 27.49 -3.06
N SER A 58 -27.50 26.87 -1.89
CA SER A 58 -28.75 26.43 -1.23
C SER A 58 -29.89 25.72 -2.01
N GLY A 59 -30.32 24.55 -1.51
CA GLY A 59 -31.66 24.00 -1.81
C GLY A 59 -31.97 22.66 -1.13
N HIS A 60 -32.87 22.67 -0.14
CA HIS A 60 -33.38 21.54 0.64
C HIS A 60 -34.17 20.48 -0.17
N GLY A 61 -34.17 19.23 0.33
CA GLY A 61 -35.19 18.21 -0.02
C GLY A 61 -35.08 16.90 0.78
N ARG A 62 -35.75 16.82 1.93
CA ARG A 62 -36.07 15.57 2.66
C ARG A 62 -37.04 14.70 1.84
N PHE A 63 -36.99 13.37 1.99
CA PHE A 63 -38.08 12.38 2.12
C PHE A 63 -37.40 10.99 2.06
N GLY A 64 -37.66 9.95 2.86
CA GLY A 64 -38.63 9.66 3.92
C GLY A 64 -38.59 8.15 4.15
N ASP A 65 -38.57 7.73 5.41
CA ASP A 65 -38.51 6.35 5.89
C ASP A 65 -39.73 5.51 5.51
N GLY A 66 -39.55 4.18 5.44
CA GLY A 66 -40.64 3.22 5.25
C GLY A 66 -40.24 1.79 5.61
N ALA A 67 -40.16 1.51 6.91
CA ALA A 67 -40.06 0.16 7.48
C ALA A 67 -41.41 -0.59 7.39
N GLY A 68 -41.36 -1.92 7.21
CA GLY A 68 -42.53 -2.80 7.27
C GLY A 68 -42.15 -4.23 7.68
N ASP A 69 -42.23 -4.47 8.98
CA ASP A 69 -42.21 -5.79 9.65
C ASP A 69 -43.48 -6.59 9.32
N GLY A 70 -43.37 -7.92 9.30
CA GLY A 70 -44.47 -8.83 9.01
C GLY A 70 -44.16 -10.28 9.39
N SER A 71 -43.84 -10.52 10.66
CA SER A 71 -43.80 -11.86 11.26
C SER A 71 -45.17 -12.55 11.30
N GLY A 72 -45.25 -13.81 10.85
CA GLY A 72 -46.48 -14.62 10.82
C GLY A 72 -46.22 -16.11 11.03
N ARG A 73 -46.51 -16.57 12.24
CA ARG A 73 -46.27 -17.91 12.81
C ARG A 73 -47.33 -18.92 12.33
N MET A 74 -46.91 -20.08 11.81
CA MET A 74 -47.78 -21.21 11.41
C MET A 74 -48.16 -22.13 12.59
N PRO A 75 -49.37 -22.73 12.63
CA PRO A 75 -49.70 -23.81 13.56
C PRO A 75 -49.43 -25.20 12.95
N ALA A 76 -49.04 -26.13 13.82
CA ALA A 76 -48.78 -27.53 13.52
C ALA A 76 -50.06 -28.35 13.33
N GLY A 77 -50.10 -29.21 12.32
CA GLY A 77 -51.14 -30.20 12.09
C GLY A 77 -50.52 -31.51 11.61
N THR A 78 -50.73 -32.57 12.38
CA THR A 78 -50.28 -33.95 12.18
C THR A 78 -51.15 -34.68 11.16
N GLY A 79 -50.53 -35.33 10.17
CA GLY A 79 -51.18 -36.29 9.27
C GLY A 79 -50.16 -36.93 8.33
N GLU A 80 -49.95 -38.24 8.44
CA GLU A 80 -49.11 -39.04 7.54
C GLU A 80 -49.77 -39.22 6.15
N PRO A 81 -48.99 -39.41 5.07
CA PRO A 81 -49.49 -39.32 3.69
C PRO A 81 -49.89 -40.68 3.09
N GLU A 82 -51.04 -40.73 2.41
CA GLU A 82 -51.38 -41.80 1.45
C GLU A 82 -50.90 -41.46 0.02
N PRO A 83 -50.59 -42.46 -0.83
CA PRO A 83 -49.87 -42.25 -2.07
C PRO A 83 -50.78 -42.07 -3.31
N ASP A 84 -50.24 -41.28 -4.23
CA ASP A 84 -50.36 -41.37 -5.69
C ASP A 84 -51.71 -41.00 -6.36
N GLY A 85 -51.86 -39.70 -6.64
CA GLY A 85 -52.67 -39.19 -7.73
C GLY A 85 -51.89 -38.10 -8.47
N PRO A 86 -51.91 -38.03 -9.82
CA PRO A 86 -51.14 -37.04 -10.55
C PRO A 86 -51.68 -35.63 -10.24
N ALA A 87 -50.79 -34.73 -9.81
CA ALA A 87 -51.13 -33.36 -9.46
C ALA A 87 -51.78 -32.64 -10.66
N ARG A 88 -52.97 -32.06 -10.42
CA ARG A 88 -53.74 -31.26 -11.40
C ARG A 88 -53.17 -29.86 -11.65
N ILE A 89 -52.03 -29.53 -11.08
CA ILE A 89 -51.34 -28.25 -11.25
C ILE A 89 -49.88 -28.58 -11.57
N PRO A 90 -49.36 -28.20 -12.75
CA PRO A 90 -47.94 -28.34 -13.05
C PRO A 90 -47.12 -27.63 -11.97
N THR A 91 -46.08 -28.28 -11.45
CA THR A 91 -45.13 -27.61 -10.56
C THR A 91 -44.53 -26.39 -11.28
N PRO A 92 -44.20 -25.31 -10.56
CA PRO A 92 -43.49 -24.18 -11.15
C PRO A 92 -42.25 -24.73 -11.87
N ARG A 93 -42.09 -24.37 -13.14
CA ARG A 93 -40.87 -24.76 -13.88
C ARG A 93 -39.68 -24.21 -13.09
N ALA A 94 -38.72 -25.06 -12.80
CA ALA A 94 -37.42 -24.59 -12.33
C ALA A 94 -36.89 -23.58 -13.35
N SER A 95 -36.43 -22.41 -12.88
CA SER A 95 -35.79 -21.42 -13.73
C SER A 95 -34.62 -22.08 -14.45
N VAL A 96 -34.42 -21.77 -15.73
CA VAL A 96 -33.32 -22.35 -16.55
C VAL A 96 -31.96 -22.12 -15.87
N GLU A 97 -31.85 -21.03 -15.12
CA GLU A 97 -30.70 -20.61 -14.32
C GLU A 97 -30.32 -21.61 -13.21
N ASP A 98 -31.26 -22.40 -12.68
CA ASP A 98 -31.02 -23.39 -11.62
C ASP A 98 -30.60 -24.77 -12.15
N THR A 99 -30.60 -24.98 -13.46
CA THR A 99 -30.33 -26.29 -14.08
C THR A 99 -28.85 -26.55 -14.34
N GLY A 100 -27.98 -25.54 -14.15
CA GLY A 100 -26.54 -25.63 -14.47
C GLY A 100 -26.24 -25.81 -15.96
N LEU A 101 -27.25 -25.73 -16.82
CA LEU A 101 -27.12 -25.69 -18.27
C LEU A 101 -26.90 -24.24 -18.71
N PRO A 102 -26.08 -23.99 -19.73
CA PRO A 102 -25.92 -22.65 -20.28
C PRO A 102 -27.28 -22.13 -20.75
N LEU A 103 -27.61 -20.89 -20.40
CA LEU A 103 -28.77 -20.19 -20.96
C LEU A 103 -28.63 -20.21 -22.49
N PRO A 104 -29.69 -20.55 -23.24
CA PRO A 104 -29.65 -20.44 -24.69
C PRO A 104 -29.30 -19.00 -25.06
N ASP A 105 -28.34 -18.84 -25.96
CA ASP A 105 -27.88 -17.52 -26.39
C ASP A 105 -29.07 -16.78 -27.03
N LEU A 106 -29.38 -15.57 -26.54
CA LEU A 106 -30.44 -14.75 -27.13
C LEU A 106 -30.13 -14.41 -28.60
N ALA A 107 -28.87 -14.57 -29.03
CA ALA A 107 -28.43 -14.46 -30.42
C ALA A 107 -28.94 -15.59 -31.34
N ASP A 108 -29.36 -16.73 -30.79
CA ASP A 108 -29.82 -17.90 -31.58
C ASP A 108 -31.34 -17.91 -31.85
N LEU A 109 -32.09 -16.97 -31.27
CA LEU A 109 -33.49 -16.77 -31.63
C LEU A 109 -33.53 -15.90 -32.90
N PRO A 110 -34.07 -16.41 -34.03
CA PRO A 110 -34.15 -15.59 -35.24
C PRO A 110 -35.02 -14.37 -34.93
N PRO A 111 -34.55 -13.14 -35.21
CA PRO A 111 -35.38 -11.95 -35.06
C PRO A 111 -36.60 -12.14 -35.94
N VAL A 112 -37.79 -12.08 -35.34
CA VAL A 112 -39.04 -12.13 -36.10
C VAL A 112 -39.17 -10.76 -36.76
N PRO A 113 -39.08 -10.65 -38.10
CA PRO A 113 -39.18 -9.35 -38.76
C PRO A 113 -40.56 -8.76 -38.48
N LEU A 114 -40.58 -7.54 -37.94
CA LEU A 114 -41.82 -6.81 -37.74
C LEU A 114 -42.25 -6.20 -39.08
N ASP A 115 -43.11 -6.89 -39.81
CA ASP A 115 -43.75 -6.34 -41.01
C ASP A 115 -44.85 -5.34 -40.58
N LEU A 116 -44.44 -4.09 -40.34
CA LEU A 116 -45.31 -3.01 -39.91
C LEU A 116 -45.71 -2.14 -41.10
N PRO A 117 -47.00 -1.73 -41.19
CA PRO A 117 -47.43 -0.84 -42.26
C PRO A 117 -46.78 0.54 -42.12
N HIS A 118 -46.61 1.24 -43.24
CA HIS A 118 -45.97 2.55 -43.32
C HIS A 118 -46.47 3.56 -42.28
N ASP A 119 -47.78 3.62 -42.03
CA ASP A 119 -48.36 4.59 -41.08
C ASP A 119 -47.91 4.32 -39.63
N VAL A 120 -47.69 3.05 -39.27
CA VAL A 120 -47.17 2.64 -37.96
C VAL A 120 -45.70 3.01 -37.85
N LEU A 121 -44.88 2.68 -38.87
CA LEU A 121 -43.46 3.04 -38.90
C LEU A 121 -43.24 4.56 -38.86
N LYS A 122 -44.10 5.32 -39.55
CA LYS A 122 -44.11 6.78 -39.52
C LYS A 122 -44.45 7.32 -38.12
N SER A 123 -45.37 6.67 -37.40
CA SER A 123 -45.70 7.05 -36.03
C SER A 123 -44.58 6.77 -35.03
N LEU A 124 -43.72 5.78 -35.31
CA LEU A 124 -42.58 5.42 -34.46
C LEU A 124 -41.38 6.36 -34.61
N LEU A 125 -41.34 7.23 -35.64
CA LEU A 125 -40.18 8.11 -35.90
C LEU A 125 -39.81 8.99 -34.71
N GLY A 126 -40.79 9.47 -33.94
CA GLY A 126 -40.55 10.26 -32.73
C GLY A 126 -39.92 9.45 -31.60
N ALA A 127 -40.42 8.24 -31.35
CA ALA A 127 -39.86 7.32 -30.36
C ALA A 127 -38.47 6.83 -30.76
N TRP A 128 -38.28 6.54 -32.04
CA TRP A 128 -36.98 6.17 -32.60
C TRP A 128 -35.97 7.30 -32.50
N ALA A 129 -36.37 8.55 -32.77
CA ALA A 129 -35.50 9.72 -32.60
C ALA A 129 -35.05 9.95 -31.15
N LEU A 130 -35.85 9.50 -30.17
CA LEU A 130 -35.55 9.54 -28.73
C LEU A 130 -34.87 8.26 -28.19
N ALA A 131 -34.52 7.31 -29.05
CA ALA A 131 -34.00 5.98 -28.66
C ALA A 131 -34.93 5.23 -27.68
N ALA A 132 -36.24 5.42 -27.80
CA ALA A 132 -37.27 4.82 -26.95
C ALA A 132 -37.99 3.61 -27.58
N CYS A 133 -37.57 3.20 -28.78
CA CYS A 133 -38.06 1.98 -29.43
C CYS A 133 -37.39 0.72 -28.86
N SER A 134 -38.10 -0.40 -28.88
CA SER A 134 -37.46 -1.71 -28.72
C SER A 134 -36.49 -2.00 -29.87
N ALA A 135 -35.56 -2.95 -29.69
CA ALA A 135 -34.57 -3.30 -30.72
C ALA A 135 -35.23 -3.70 -32.06
N ALA A 136 -36.31 -4.50 -32.02
CA ALA A 136 -37.03 -4.93 -33.22
C ALA A 136 -37.77 -3.79 -33.94
N GLU A 137 -38.34 -2.84 -33.19
CA GLU A 137 -38.97 -1.65 -33.76
C GLU A 137 -37.94 -0.70 -34.38
N ALA A 138 -36.78 -0.55 -33.74
CA ALA A 138 -35.70 0.28 -34.26
C ALA A 138 -35.16 -0.25 -35.59
N GLU A 139 -34.94 -1.56 -35.69
CA GLU A 139 -34.52 -2.23 -36.94
C GLU A 139 -35.56 -2.05 -38.05
N ALA A 140 -36.85 -2.26 -37.76
CA ALA A 140 -37.93 -2.08 -38.73
C ALA A 140 -38.05 -0.62 -39.22
N VAL A 141 -37.85 0.36 -38.33
CA VAL A 141 -37.81 1.78 -38.70
C VAL A 141 -36.58 2.06 -39.59
N GLU A 142 -35.40 1.56 -39.24
CA GLU A 142 -34.17 1.79 -40.02
C GLU A 142 -34.25 1.22 -41.44
N GLU A 143 -34.79 0.02 -41.61
CA GLU A 143 -35.08 -0.56 -42.93
C GLU A 143 -36.07 0.31 -43.72
N HIS A 144 -37.10 0.84 -43.05
CA HIS A 144 -38.07 1.75 -43.66
C HIS A 144 -37.45 3.08 -44.11
N LEU A 145 -36.55 3.67 -43.31
CA LEU A 145 -35.85 4.91 -43.67
C LEU A 145 -35.00 4.75 -44.93
N GLY A 146 -34.45 3.56 -45.16
CA GLY A 146 -33.71 3.23 -46.38
C GLY A 146 -34.57 3.21 -47.66
N SER A 147 -35.88 2.98 -47.54
CA SER A 147 -36.81 2.87 -48.66
C SER A 147 -37.78 4.05 -48.81
N CYS A 148 -37.91 4.91 -47.81
CA CYS A 148 -38.84 6.05 -47.79
C CYS A 148 -38.15 7.38 -47.47
N GLY A 149 -37.86 8.18 -48.51
CA GLY A 149 -37.20 9.49 -48.37
C GLY A 149 -37.96 10.49 -47.48
N SER A 150 -39.30 10.50 -47.52
CA SER A 150 -40.09 11.42 -46.69
C SER A 150 -40.01 11.13 -45.19
N CYS A 151 -39.93 9.84 -44.81
CA CYS A 151 -39.71 9.42 -43.43
C CYS A 151 -38.25 9.67 -43.01
N ALA A 152 -37.28 9.47 -43.90
CA ALA A 152 -35.87 9.78 -43.63
C ALA A 152 -35.66 11.28 -43.35
N ASP A 153 -36.28 12.16 -44.14
CA ASP A 153 -36.24 13.61 -43.92
C ASP A 153 -36.88 14.02 -42.59
N GLU A 154 -38.00 13.40 -42.23
CA GLU A 154 -38.68 13.64 -40.95
C GLU A 154 -37.85 13.11 -39.77
N ALA A 155 -37.29 11.90 -39.89
CA ALA A 155 -36.43 11.30 -38.89
C ALA A 155 -35.17 12.17 -38.62
N ARG A 156 -34.58 12.74 -39.68
CA ARG A 156 -33.46 13.69 -39.55
C ARG A 156 -33.88 14.96 -38.79
N ARG A 157 -35.02 15.57 -39.15
CA ARG A 157 -35.56 16.74 -38.45
C ARG A 157 -35.84 16.45 -36.98
N LEU A 158 -36.42 15.29 -36.68
CA LEU A 158 -36.71 14.87 -35.31
C LEU A 158 -35.42 14.66 -34.51
N ARG A 159 -34.38 14.05 -35.08
CA ARG A 159 -33.06 13.92 -34.43
C ARG A 159 -32.39 15.28 -34.19
N GLU A 160 -32.48 16.20 -35.14
CA GLU A 160 -32.01 17.59 -34.96
C GLU A 160 -32.76 18.28 -33.81
N ALA A 161 -34.07 18.10 -33.73
CA ALA A 161 -34.89 18.65 -32.64
C ALA A 161 -34.58 18.02 -31.28
N VAL A 162 -34.34 16.71 -31.22
CA VAL A 162 -33.89 16.01 -29.99
C VAL A 162 -32.54 16.56 -29.53
N GLY A 163 -31.61 16.82 -30.46
CA GLY A 163 -30.33 17.47 -30.16
C GLY A 163 -30.45 18.87 -29.54
N LEU A 164 -31.55 19.59 -29.82
CA LEU A 164 -31.85 20.90 -29.21
C LEU A 164 -32.52 20.78 -27.82
N LEU A 165 -33.15 19.65 -27.53
CA LEU A 165 -33.82 19.37 -26.24
C LEU A 165 -32.86 18.75 -25.22
N HIS A 166 -31.79 18.11 -25.68
CA HIS A 166 -30.79 17.52 -24.81
C HIS A 166 -29.90 18.62 -24.22
N GLN A 167 -29.95 18.80 -22.90
CA GLN A 167 -28.93 19.56 -22.21
C GLN A 167 -27.60 18.82 -22.42
N SER A 168 -26.53 19.53 -22.76
CA SER A 168 -25.20 18.92 -22.85
C SER A 168 -24.79 18.39 -21.48
N GLU A 169 -25.05 17.11 -21.23
CA GLU A 169 -24.56 16.40 -20.06
C GLU A 169 -23.05 16.27 -20.16
N SER A 170 -22.35 16.37 -19.02
CA SER A 170 -20.91 16.15 -18.99
C SER A 170 -20.63 14.70 -19.37
N LEU A 171 -19.63 14.48 -20.23
CA LEU A 171 -19.08 13.15 -20.52
C LEU A 171 -18.20 12.64 -19.38
N ASP A 172 -17.98 13.45 -18.34
CA ASP A 172 -17.23 13.04 -17.16
C ASP A 172 -18.04 12.01 -16.39
N LEU A 173 -17.51 10.78 -16.37
CA LEU A 173 -18.03 9.72 -15.50
C LEU A 173 -17.84 10.14 -14.05
N ASP A 174 -18.82 9.79 -13.20
CA ASP A 174 -18.66 9.89 -11.75
C ASP A 174 -17.34 9.20 -11.34
N PRO A 175 -16.41 9.90 -10.66
CA PRO A 175 -15.14 9.33 -10.24
C PRO A 175 -15.28 8.05 -9.42
N GLY A 176 -16.39 7.89 -8.67
CA GLY A 176 -16.73 6.70 -7.90
C GLY A 176 -17.38 5.58 -8.71
N LEU A 177 -17.69 5.78 -10.00
CA LEU A 177 -18.31 4.76 -10.85
C LEU A 177 -17.42 3.52 -10.95
N ARG A 178 -16.12 3.71 -11.15
CA ARG A 178 -15.17 2.59 -11.24
C ARG A 178 -15.20 1.74 -9.97
N ASP A 179 -15.13 2.38 -8.81
CA ASP A 179 -15.12 1.70 -7.52
C ASP A 179 -16.43 0.93 -7.30
N ARG A 180 -17.58 1.56 -7.56
CA ARG A 180 -18.90 0.89 -7.47
C ARG A 180 -19.03 -0.29 -8.43
N VAL A 181 -18.51 -0.17 -9.66
CA VAL A 181 -18.53 -1.27 -10.64
C VAL A 181 -17.64 -2.41 -10.16
N LEU A 182 -16.42 -2.12 -9.70
CA LEU A 182 -15.50 -3.14 -9.18
C LEU A 182 -16.08 -3.82 -7.92
N GLU A 183 -16.66 -3.06 -7.00
CA GLU A 183 -17.35 -3.58 -5.82
C GLU A 183 -18.48 -4.52 -6.22
N ASN A 184 -19.37 -4.11 -7.14
CA ASN A 184 -20.45 -4.96 -7.63
C ASN A 184 -19.92 -6.24 -8.33
N CYS A 185 -18.84 -6.13 -9.11
CA CYS A 185 -18.19 -7.28 -9.71
C CYS A 185 -17.63 -8.25 -8.67
N LEU A 186 -17.00 -7.73 -7.60
CA LEU A 186 -16.45 -8.54 -6.51
C LEU A 186 -17.54 -9.15 -5.62
N GLU A 187 -18.65 -8.47 -5.40
CA GLU A 187 -19.83 -9.02 -4.72
C GLU A 187 -20.45 -10.17 -5.51
N ARG A 188 -20.56 -10.03 -6.83
CA ARG A 188 -21.08 -11.07 -7.72
C ARG A 188 -20.14 -12.27 -7.82
N ARG A 189 -18.84 -12.04 -7.77
CA ARG A 189 -17.82 -13.08 -7.87
C ARG A 189 -16.76 -12.91 -6.78
N PRO A 190 -17.07 -13.30 -5.53
CA PRO A 190 -16.13 -13.14 -4.43
C PRO A 190 -14.87 -13.98 -4.65
N PRO A 191 -13.70 -13.52 -4.17
CA PRO A 191 -12.49 -14.31 -4.24
C PRO A 191 -12.68 -15.59 -3.43
N ARG A 192 -12.26 -16.73 -4.00
CA ARG A 192 -12.35 -18.03 -3.32
C ARG A 192 -11.61 -18.03 -1.97
N ILE A 193 -10.54 -17.24 -1.89
CA ILE A 193 -9.73 -17.06 -0.70
C ILE A 193 -9.49 -15.55 -0.57
N PRO A 194 -10.24 -14.87 0.30
CA PRO A 194 -10.08 -13.43 0.49
C PRO A 194 -8.80 -13.13 1.28
N VAL A 195 -8.19 -11.98 0.99
CA VAL A 195 -7.13 -11.42 1.84
C VAL A 195 -7.76 -10.96 3.16
N PRO A 196 -7.20 -11.32 4.32
CA PRO A 196 -7.71 -10.85 5.60
C PRO A 196 -7.65 -9.32 5.71
N GLU A 197 -8.66 -8.71 6.34
CA GLU A 197 -8.77 -7.24 6.43
C GLU A 197 -7.55 -6.57 7.10
N TRP A 198 -6.92 -7.26 8.06
CA TRP A 198 -5.71 -6.79 8.75
C TRP A 198 -4.45 -6.85 7.87
N ALA A 199 -4.44 -7.63 6.80
CA ALA A 199 -3.35 -7.71 5.82
C ALA A 199 -3.61 -6.86 4.56
N ALA A 200 -4.82 -6.30 4.40
CA ALA A 200 -5.24 -5.59 3.20
C ALA A 200 -4.39 -4.34 2.89
N ALA A 201 -3.89 -3.65 3.93
CA ALA A 201 -2.99 -2.51 3.73
C ALA A 201 -1.65 -2.94 3.12
N TYR A 202 -1.07 -4.04 3.59
CA TYR A 202 0.18 -4.58 3.06
C TYR A 202 0.03 -5.02 1.60
N ASP A 203 -1.04 -5.76 1.30
CA ASP A 203 -1.36 -6.19 -0.07
C ASP A 203 -1.55 -4.99 -1.01
N ALA A 204 -2.28 -3.96 -0.58
CA ALA A 204 -2.52 -2.76 -1.37
C ALA A 204 -1.22 -1.97 -1.64
N GLU A 205 -0.41 -1.70 -0.62
CA GLU A 205 0.79 -0.87 -0.80
C GLU A 205 1.90 -1.60 -1.57
N THR A 206 2.07 -2.90 -1.39
CA THR A 206 2.99 -3.69 -2.22
C THR A 206 2.52 -3.79 -3.67
N ALA A 207 1.22 -3.94 -3.93
CA ALA A 207 0.68 -3.92 -5.30
C ALA A 207 0.86 -2.56 -5.98
N ARG A 208 0.67 -1.46 -5.24
CA ARG A 208 0.87 -0.09 -5.75
C ARG A 208 2.34 0.18 -6.09
N LEU A 209 3.26 -0.23 -5.22
CA LEU A 209 4.69 -0.11 -5.51
C LEU A 209 5.09 -1.01 -6.70
N ASP A 210 4.59 -2.24 -6.78
CA ASP A 210 4.88 -3.12 -7.93
C ASP A 210 4.37 -2.53 -9.26
N ALA A 211 3.22 -1.84 -9.24
CA ALA A 211 2.71 -1.13 -10.41
C ALA A 211 3.64 0.02 -10.85
N LEU A 212 4.15 0.82 -9.90
CA LEU A 212 5.16 1.84 -10.20
C LEU A 212 6.43 1.23 -10.81
N LEU A 213 6.95 0.16 -10.20
CA LEU A 213 8.18 -0.51 -10.65
C LEU A 213 8.03 -1.23 -11.99
N GLN A 214 6.80 -1.54 -12.41
CA GLN A 214 6.54 -2.23 -13.68
C GLN A 214 6.97 -1.39 -14.89
N ASP A 215 6.86 -0.07 -14.78
CA ASP A 215 7.13 0.86 -15.87
C ASP A 215 8.59 1.33 -15.93
N PHE A 216 9.44 0.90 -14.98
CA PHE A 216 10.82 1.34 -14.89
C PHE A 216 11.72 0.68 -15.94
N GLY A 217 12.51 1.49 -16.64
CA GLY A 217 13.66 1.07 -17.42
C GLY A 217 14.90 0.85 -16.56
N ASP A 218 15.99 0.38 -17.16
CA ASP A 218 17.22 0.04 -16.43
C ASP A 218 17.86 1.25 -15.72
N ALA A 219 17.65 2.47 -16.22
CA ALA A 219 18.21 3.69 -15.63
C ALA A 219 17.54 4.05 -14.30
N GLU A 220 16.22 3.95 -14.24
CA GLU A 220 15.40 4.26 -13.06
C GLU A 220 15.77 3.36 -11.87
N TRP A 221 16.10 2.08 -12.11
CA TRP A 221 16.58 1.16 -11.06
C TRP A 221 17.87 1.63 -10.37
N HIS A 222 18.66 2.48 -11.03
CA HIS A 222 19.91 3.04 -10.51
C HIS A 222 19.77 4.49 -10.06
N ALA A 223 18.55 5.07 -10.12
CA ALA A 223 18.30 6.41 -9.62
C ALA A 223 18.68 6.50 -8.12
N PRO A 224 19.39 7.56 -7.71
CA PRO A 224 19.92 7.68 -6.36
C PRO A 224 18.80 8.00 -5.37
N VAL A 225 18.68 7.17 -4.33
CA VAL A 225 17.74 7.38 -3.22
C VAL A 225 18.53 7.65 -1.94
N ARG A 226 17.97 8.47 -1.04
CA ARG A 226 18.53 8.72 0.29
C ARG A 226 17.52 8.30 1.34
N LEU A 227 17.75 7.14 1.94
CA LEU A 227 17.00 6.70 3.11
C LEU A 227 17.32 7.62 4.29
N ARG A 228 16.29 7.98 5.06
CA ARG A 228 16.38 8.84 6.23
C ARG A 228 15.67 8.18 7.39
N TRP A 229 16.22 8.33 8.59
CA TRP A 229 15.59 7.87 9.83
C TRP A 229 16.16 8.67 11.00
N PHE A 230 15.59 8.49 12.18
CA PHE A 230 15.98 9.17 13.40
C PHE A 230 16.54 8.18 14.42
N GLU A 231 17.72 8.46 14.94
CA GLU A 231 18.35 7.64 15.96
C GLU A 231 19.03 8.54 16.99
N ALA A 232 18.75 8.29 18.27
CA ALA A 232 19.35 9.03 19.39
C ALA A 232 19.30 10.56 19.22
N ASP A 233 18.12 11.09 18.89
CA ASP A 233 17.84 12.52 18.66
C ASP A 233 18.57 13.14 17.47
N THR A 234 19.06 12.31 16.56
CA THR A 234 19.79 12.77 15.38
C THR A 234 19.26 12.14 14.12
N GLU A 235 19.11 12.97 13.09
CA GLU A 235 18.84 12.48 11.74
C GLU A 235 20.03 11.63 11.27
N ARG A 236 19.69 10.48 10.69
CA ARG A 236 20.60 9.56 10.03
C ARG A 236 20.17 9.43 8.59
N SER A 237 21.13 9.15 7.71
CA SER A 237 20.81 8.88 6.32
C SER A 237 21.78 7.90 5.68
N ARG A 238 21.29 7.22 4.65
CA ARG A 238 22.04 6.25 3.85
C ARG A 238 21.75 6.47 2.37
N ARG A 239 22.81 6.65 1.58
CA ARG A 239 22.69 6.71 0.12
C ARG A 239 22.56 5.31 -0.45
N THR A 240 21.62 5.13 -1.36
CA THR A 240 21.36 3.87 -2.06
C THR A 240 20.77 4.18 -3.44
N THR A 241 20.21 3.17 -4.11
CA THR A 241 19.45 3.31 -5.36
C THR A 241 18.04 2.78 -5.18
N VAL A 242 17.15 3.01 -6.16
CA VAL A 242 15.83 2.36 -6.21
C VAL A 242 15.94 0.85 -5.98
N ALA A 243 16.84 0.16 -6.70
CA ALA A 243 17.05 -1.27 -6.48
C ALA A 243 17.54 -1.60 -5.06
N GLY A 244 18.34 -0.72 -4.46
CA GLY A 244 18.78 -0.86 -3.08
C GLY A 244 17.64 -0.70 -2.06
N VAL A 245 16.65 0.15 -2.33
CA VAL A 245 15.43 0.28 -1.53
C VAL A 245 14.57 -0.98 -1.61
N ILE A 246 14.38 -1.54 -2.82
CA ILE A 246 13.64 -2.80 -2.97
C ILE A 246 14.37 -3.97 -2.29
N ALA A 247 15.71 -3.99 -2.35
CA ALA A 247 16.51 -4.95 -1.59
C ALA A 247 16.35 -4.78 -0.06
N HIS A 248 16.25 -3.54 0.43
CA HIS A 248 15.93 -3.25 1.83
C HIS A 248 14.55 -3.79 2.21
N LEU A 249 13.50 -3.47 1.44
CA LEU A 249 12.13 -3.98 1.69
C LEU A 249 12.09 -5.52 1.72
N LEU A 250 12.69 -6.18 0.72
CA LEU A 250 12.83 -7.64 0.67
C LEU A 250 13.53 -8.20 1.93
N SER A 251 14.61 -7.54 2.37
CA SER A 251 15.37 -7.98 3.53
C SER A 251 14.55 -7.88 4.82
N VAL A 252 13.82 -6.79 5.03
CA VAL A 252 13.08 -6.56 6.27
C VAL A 252 11.76 -7.33 6.28
N ASP A 253 11.06 -7.46 5.15
CA ASP A 253 9.84 -8.28 5.04
C ASP A 253 10.13 -9.77 5.28
N GLY A 254 11.38 -10.20 5.10
CA GLY A 254 11.86 -11.52 5.51
C GLY A 254 11.67 -11.82 7.01
N LEU A 255 11.55 -10.81 7.89
CA LEU A 255 11.17 -11.02 9.30
C LEU A 255 9.81 -11.71 9.42
N ILE A 256 8.83 -11.28 8.61
CA ILE A 256 7.51 -11.88 8.56
C ILE A 256 7.58 -13.25 7.87
N ALA A 257 8.38 -13.38 6.81
CA ALA A 257 8.56 -14.65 6.11
C ALA A 257 9.04 -15.74 7.09
N VAL A 258 10.10 -15.45 7.86
CA VAL A 258 10.65 -16.38 8.86
C VAL A 258 9.64 -16.68 9.97
N ALA A 259 8.90 -15.69 10.46
CA ALA A 259 7.87 -15.90 11.47
C ALA A 259 6.74 -16.85 10.96
N LEU A 260 6.36 -16.72 9.69
CA LEU A 260 5.37 -17.57 9.03
C LEU A 260 5.93 -18.95 8.62
N GLY A 261 7.21 -19.23 8.88
CA GLY A 261 7.87 -20.49 8.50
C GLY A 261 8.19 -20.59 7.01
N LEU A 262 8.22 -19.47 6.30
CA LEU A 262 8.71 -19.37 4.92
C LEU A 262 10.24 -19.21 4.91
N GLU A 263 10.83 -19.44 3.74
CA GLU A 263 12.27 -19.26 3.54
C GLU A 263 12.68 -17.78 3.66
N ASP A 264 13.84 -17.54 4.28
CA ASP A 264 14.46 -16.21 4.31
C ASP A 264 15.00 -15.89 2.91
N PRO A 265 14.93 -14.63 2.42
CA PRO A 265 15.34 -14.36 1.06
C PRO A 265 16.87 -14.45 0.92
N PRO A 266 17.40 -14.98 -0.20
CA PRO A 266 18.83 -14.88 -0.48
C PRO A 266 19.23 -13.40 -0.65
N PRO A 267 20.44 -13.00 -0.23
CA PRO A 267 21.54 -13.83 0.24
C PRO A 267 21.49 -14.17 1.74
N LEU A 268 20.43 -13.80 2.47
CA LEU A 268 20.33 -14.02 3.93
C LEU A 268 20.16 -15.50 4.29
N SER A 269 19.36 -16.26 3.53
CA SER A 269 19.22 -17.72 3.71
C SER A 269 20.50 -18.50 3.43
N ALA A 270 21.33 -18.05 2.49
CA ALA A 270 22.61 -18.69 2.14
C ALA A 270 23.68 -18.61 3.26
N SER A 271 23.42 -17.89 4.37
CA SER A 271 24.25 -17.88 5.57
C SER A 271 23.97 -19.05 6.52
N PHE A 272 22.75 -19.62 6.51
CA PHE A 272 22.44 -20.81 7.32
C PHE A 272 22.89 -22.11 6.63
N GLU A 273 22.97 -22.10 5.29
CA GLU A 273 23.46 -23.25 4.51
C GLU A 273 24.99 -23.30 4.39
N ARG A 274 25.67 -22.14 4.33
CA ARG A 274 27.14 -22.06 4.43
C ARG A 274 27.61 -22.09 5.90
N GLY A 275 27.10 -23.06 6.65
CA GLY A 275 27.71 -23.43 7.92
C GLY A 275 29.19 -23.77 7.71
N ASP A 276 30.01 -23.38 8.69
CA ASP A 276 31.40 -23.83 8.79
C ASP A 276 31.46 -25.36 8.56
N PRO A 277 32.22 -25.90 7.59
CA PRO A 277 32.37 -27.35 7.37
C PRO A 277 32.86 -28.10 8.62
N TYR A 278 33.39 -27.41 9.63
CA TYR A 278 33.77 -27.98 10.91
C TYR A 278 32.62 -28.01 11.94
N ALA A 279 31.49 -27.34 11.70
CA ALA A 279 30.32 -27.39 12.57
C ALA A 279 29.54 -28.71 12.46
N GLU A 280 29.65 -29.45 11.34
CA GLU A 280 29.04 -30.80 11.23
C GLU A 280 29.76 -31.87 12.07
N ILE A 281 31.02 -31.63 12.45
CA ILE A 281 31.81 -32.57 13.28
C ILE A 281 31.56 -32.31 14.78
N ALA A 282 31.19 -31.07 15.14
CA ALA A 282 30.70 -30.74 16.47
C ALA A 282 29.18 -30.95 16.50
N GLY A 283 28.78 -32.20 16.75
CA GLY A 283 27.39 -32.67 16.69
C GLY A 283 26.37 -31.66 17.21
N ALA A 284 25.31 -31.46 16.42
CA ALA A 284 24.13 -30.68 16.74
C ALA A 284 24.46 -29.37 17.47
N ALA A 285 24.84 -28.35 16.70
CA ALA A 285 24.82 -26.97 17.19
C ALA A 285 23.42 -26.67 17.73
N GLU A 286 23.26 -26.82 19.04
CA GLU A 286 22.29 -26.11 19.84
C GLU A 286 22.29 -24.67 19.32
N ARG A 287 21.17 -24.24 18.72
CA ARG A 287 20.91 -22.83 18.41
C ARG A 287 21.28 -22.07 19.66
N GLN A 288 22.36 -21.28 19.63
CA GLN A 288 22.76 -20.44 20.75
C GLN A 288 21.53 -19.62 21.16
N PRO A 289 20.91 -19.90 22.32
CA PRO A 289 19.62 -19.31 22.66
C PRO A 289 19.72 -17.82 23.02
N ASP A 290 20.94 -17.26 22.97
CA ASP A 290 21.27 -15.91 23.43
C ASP A 290 21.65 -14.95 22.29
N ARG A 291 21.61 -15.40 21.02
CA ARG A 291 21.86 -14.53 19.88
C ARG A 291 20.53 -13.95 19.39
N GLN A 292 20.28 -12.69 19.74
CA GLN A 292 19.10 -11.93 19.31
C GLN A 292 18.96 -12.01 17.79
N ALA A 293 17.73 -12.21 17.31
CA ALA A 293 17.45 -12.24 15.87
C ALA A 293 17.87 -10.90 15.24
N PRO A 294 18.47 -10.91 14.03
CA PRO A 294 19.00 -9.69 13.44
C PRO A 294 17.87 -8.71 13.13
N GLY A 295 18.04 -7.46 13.54
CA GLY A 295 17.05 -6.40 13.31
C GLY A 295 17.01 -5.91 11.85
N PRO A 296 16.06 -5.03 11.49
CA PRO A 296 15.91 -4.47 10.14
C PRO A 296 17.22 -3.94 9.53
N ALA A 297 17.92 -3.04 10.23
CA ALA A 297 19.17 -2.46 9.79
C ALA A 297 20.28 -3.50 9.52
N GLU A 298 20.39 -4.50 10.40
CA GLU A 298 21.41 -5.56 10.27
C GLU A 298 21.13 -6.45 9.07
N ARG A 299 19.86 -6.78 8.82
CA ARG A 299 19.42 -7.56 7.66
C ARG A 299 19.67 -6.80 6.36
N THR A 300 19.32 -5.52 6.31
CA THR A 300 19.56 -4.64 5.16
C THR A 300 21.05 -4.56 4.82
N GLU A 301 21.91 -4.26 5.80
CA GLU A 301 23.36 -4.17 5.58
C GLU A 301 24.00 -5.53 5.29
N ALA A 302 23.46 -6.63 5.83
CA ALA A 302 23.88 -7.98 5.45
C ALA A 302 23.53 -8.28 3.98
N PHE A 303 22.33 -7.91 3.52
CA PHE A 303 21.96 -8.09 2.12
C PHE A 303 22.90 -7.32 1.20
N TRP A 304 23.07 -6.01 1.44
CA TRP A 304 23.90 -5.16 0.58
C TRP A 304 25.37 -5.58 0.56
N ARG A 305 25.95 -5.99 1.71
CA ARG A 305 27.34 -6.47 1.76
C ARG A 305 27.56 -7.79 1.03
N ASN A 306 26.56 -8.67 1.05
CA ASN A 306 26.68 -10.02 0.48
C ASN A 306 26.20 -10.11 -0.97
N SER A 307 25.65 -9.02 -1.51
CA SER A 307 25.31 -8.94 -2.94
C SER A 307 26.61 -8.80 -3.76
N PRO A 308 26.92 -9.72 -4.69
CA PRO A 308 28.16 -9.68 -5.47
C PRO A 308 28.29 -8.41 -6.34
N PHE A 309 27.15 -7.83 -6.70
CA PHE A 309 27.03 -6.60 -7.46
C PHE A 309 26.03 -5.68 -6.76
N PRO A 310 26.10 -4.36 -6.98
CA PRO A 310 25.04 -3.45 -6.56
C PRO A 310 23.67 -3.99 -7.01
N PRO A 311 22.64 -3.94 -6.14
CA PRO A 311 21.29 -4.30 -6.52
C PRO A 311 20.86 -3.60 -7.82
N ASN A 312 20.19 -4.35 -8.69
CA ASN A 312 19.58 -3.85 -9.93
C ASN A 312 18.16 -4.41 -10.05
N ARG A 313 17.50 -4.16 -11.18
CA ARG A 313 16.18 -4.70 -11.56
C ARG A 313 15.87 -6.13 -11.11
N SER A 314 16.88 -7.02 -11.07
CA SER A 314 16.69 -8.43 -10.69
C SER A 314 16.08 -8.62 -9.30
N VAL A 315 16.16 -7.64 -8.40
CA VAL A 315 15.57 -7.72 -7.05
C VAL A 315 14.04 -7.67 -7.05
N ARG A 316 13.41 -7.14 -8.11
CA ARG A 316 11.95 -7.02 -8.21
C ARG A 316 11.26 -8.38 -8.14
N GLY A 317 11.80 -9.38 -8.84
CA GLY A 317 11.21 -10.72 -8.91
C GLY A 317 11.08 -11.37 -7.53
N PRO A 318 12.20 -11.54 -6.80
CA PRO A 318 12.20 -12.08 -5.44
C PRO A 318 11.35 -11.27 -4.45
N TRP A 319 11.42 -9.93 -4.49
CA TRP A 319 10.58 -9.08 -3.65
C TRP A 319 9.09 -9.33 -3.88
N ARG A 320 8.65 -9.29 -5.14
CA ARG A 320 7.26 -9.51 -5.52
C ARG A 320 6.77 -10.91 -5.15
N GLU A 321 7.61 -11.93 -5.36
CA GLU A 321 7.31 -13.32 -4.99
C GLU A 321 7.17 -13.48 -3.47
N GLN A 322 8.02 -12.83 -2.69
CA GLN A 322 7.92 -12.82 -1.23
C GLN A 322 6.62 -12.16 -0.78
N SER A 323 6.32 -10.94 -1.24
CA SER A 323 5.08 -10.22 -0.86
C SER A 323 3.84 -11.06 -1.17
N HIS A 324 3.77 -11.68 -2.35
CA HIS A 324 2.69 -12.60 -2.70
C HIS A 324 2.64 -13.84 -1.81
N SER A 325 3.79 -14.41 -1.44
CA SER A 325 3.86 -15.58 -0.57
C SER A 325 3.40 -15.25 0.86
N LEU A 326 3.74 -14.06 1.37
CA LEU A 326 3.26 -13.56 2.65
C LEU A 326 1.73 -13.43 2.65
N VAL A 327 1.17 -12.67 1.69
CA VAL A 327 -0.29 -12.45 1.55
C VAL A 327 -1.02 -13.77 1.37
N ARG A 328 -0.50 -14.66 0.51
CA ARG A 328 -1.08 -15.98 0.30
C ARG A 328 -1.10 -16.78 1.59
N THR A 329 0.02 -16.87 2.30
CA THR A 329 0.15 -17.66 3.54
C THR A 329 -0.84 -17.17 4.60
N VAL A 330 -0.91 -15.86 4.84
CA VAL A 330 -1.84 -15.31 5.84
C VAL A 330 -3.31 -15.48 5.46
N SER A 331 -3.61 -15.52 4.16
CA SER A 331 -4.97 -15.81 3.67
C SER A 331 -5.40 -17.26 3.93
N PHE A 332 -4.46 -18.19 4.10
CA PHE A 332 -4.74 -19.58 4.48
C PHE A 332 -4.71 -19.83 5.99
N THR A 333 -4.00 -19.04 6.78
CA THR A 333 -3.86 -19.26 8.24
C THR A 333 -5.03 -18.70 9.07
N GLY A 334 -5.87 -17.84 8.49
CA GLY A 334 -7.07 -17.29 9.15
C GLY A 334 -6.77 -16.36 10.35
N GLY A 335 -7.79 -16.04 11.16
CA GLY A 335 -7.67 -15.10 12.29
C GLY A 335 -6.87 -15.57 13.51
N HIS A 336 -6.37 -16.82 13.51
CA HIS A 336 -5.61 -17.41 14.62
C HIS A 336 -4.14 -16.99 14.64
N ALA A 337 -3.65 -16.32 13.59
CA ALA A 337 -2.26 -15.90 13.48
C ALA A 337 -1.93 -14.59 14.23
N GLY A 338 -2.93 -13.90 14.81
CA GLY A 338 -2.73 -12.60 15.46
C GLY A 338 -1.83 -12.62 16.70
N GLY A 339 -1.66 -13.77 17.35
CA GLY A 339 -0.75 -13.94 18.49
C GLY A 339 0.69 -14.31 18.12
N LEU A 340 0.99 -14.51 16.84
CA LEU A 340 2.35 -14.84 16.40
C LEU A 340 3.25 -13.61 16.54
N ALA A 341 4.32 -13.73 17.33
CA ALA A 341 5.30 -12.66 17.49
C ALA A 341 6.27 -12.62 16.31
N VAL A 342 6.52 -11.42 15.79
CA VAL A 342 7.54 -11.12 14.79
C VAL A 342 8.62 -10.30 15.46
N SER A 343 9.84 -10.85 15.53
CA SER A 343 10.99 -10.18 16.14
C SER A 343 11.56 -9.13 15.19
N TYR A 344 11.75 -7.91 15.69
CA TYR A 344 12.45 -6.81 15.02
C TYR A 344 13.88 -6.64 15.56
N GLY A 345 14.40 -7.65 16.28
CA GLY A 345 15.61 -7.54 17.08
C GLY A 345 15.26 -7.10 18.49
N ASP A 346 15.28 -5.80 18.77
CA ASP A 346 15.17 -5.25 20.13
C ASP A 346 13.73 -5.17 20.68
N PHE A 347 12.74 -5.40 19.83
CA PHE A 347 11.32 -5.54 20.21
C PHE A 347 10.62 -6.58 19.33
N GLU A 348 9.36 -6.88 19.67
CA GLU A 348 8.50 -7.75 18.88
C GLU A 348 7.16 -7.07 18.60
N LEU A 349 6.58 -7.37 17.45
CA LEU A 349 5.20 -7.00 17.11
C LEU A 349 4.36 -8.27 16.89
N PRO A 350 3.08 -8.27 17.29
CA PRO A 350 2.14 -9.26 16.78
C PRO A 350 2.10 -9.23 15.26
N LEU A 351 1.91 -10.37 14.61
CA LEU A 351 1.93 -10.50 13.14
C LEU A 351 1.04 -9.46 12.43
N HIS A 352 -0.15 -9.18 12.97
CA HIS A 352 -1.07 -8.20 12.40
C HIS A 352 -0.45 -6.79 12.39
N ASP A 353 0.14 -6.39 13.52
CA ASP A 353 0.81 -5.10 13.67
C ASP A 353 2.10 -5.06 12.83
N ALA A 354 2.84 -6.17 12.75
CA ALA A 354 4.00 -6.27 11.88
C ALA A 354 3.61 -6.04 10.40
N MET A 355 2.53 -6.64 9.91
CA MET A 355 2.08 -6.42 8.53
C MET A 355 1.65 -4.96 8.28
N LEU A 356 1.02 -4.30 9.26
CA LEU A 356 0.71 -2.87 9.18
C LEU A 356 1.97 -2.00 9.17
N ASP A 357 2.96 -2.31 10.01
CA ASP A 357 4.26 -1.65 10.02
C ASP A 357 4.98 -1.79 8.66
N ARG A 358 4.96 -3.00 8.08
CA ARG A 358 5.55 -3.24 6.76
C ARG A 358 4.79 -2.52 5.65
N ALA A 359 3.47 -2.40 5.75
CA ALA A 359 2.67 -1.62 4.81
C ALA A 359 3.03 -0.12 4.88
N PHE A 360 3.22 0.42 6.08
CA PHE A 360 3.70 1.79 6.29
C PHE A 360 5.09 1.99 5.68
N ALA A 361 6.04 1.11 5.97
CA ALA A 361 7.39 1.19 5.40
C ALA A 361 7.39 1.07 3.87
N CYS A 362 6.56 0.19 3.30
CA CYS A 362 6.40 0.04 1.85
C CYS A 362 5.94 1.35 1.20
N TRP A 363 4.94 2.01 1.80
CA TRP A 363 4.46 3.31 1.31
C TRP A 363 5.54 4.40 1.40
N MET A 364 6.19 4.57 2.55
CA MET A 364 7.23 5.60 2.73
C MET A 364 8.38 5.42 1.73
N HIS A 365 8.80 4.17 1.52
CA HIS A 365 9.85 3.88 0.55
C HIS A 365 9.40 3.95 -0.91
N ALA A 366 8.10 3.76 -1.18
CA ALA A 366 7.53 4.05 -2.49
C ALA A 366 7.57 5.56 -2.78
N GLU A 367 7.35 6.41 -1.77
CA GLU A 367 7.54 7.86 -1.89
C GLU A 367 9.00 8.22 -2.15
N ASP A 368 9.96 7.64 -1.40
CA ASP A 368 11.39 7.84 -1.64
C ASP A 368 11.79 7.51 -3.09
N ILE A 369 11.26 6.39 -3.60
CA ILE A 369 11.49 5.95 -4.98
C ILE A 369 10.86 6.93 -5.96
N ALA A 370 9.60 7.30 -5.74
CA ALA A 370 8.86 8.18 -6.62
C ALA A 370 9.49 9.58 -6.70
N GLU A 371 9.97 10.12 -5.58
CA GLU A 371 10.74 11.38 -5.55
C GLU A 371 12.02 11.25 -6.40
N ALA A 372 12.76 10.15 -6.25
CA ALA A 372 14.02 9.95 -6.99
C ALA A 372 13.87 9.83 -8.51
N VAL A 373 12.66 9.54 -9.01
CA VAL A 373 12.35 9.44 -10.44
C VAL A 373 11.32 10.49 -10.92
N ASP A 374 11.05 11.51 -10.12
CA ASP A 374 10.09 12.59 -10.42
C ASP A 374 8.67 12.07 -10.76
N TYR A 375 8.20 11.05 -10.05
CA TYR A 375 6.88 10.45 -10.24
C TYR A 375 5.85 10.91 -9.18
N PRO A 376 4.61 11.26 -9.56
CA PRO A 376 3.58 11.61 -8.59
C PRO A 376 3.05 10.37 -7.85
N TYR A 377 3.32 10.26 -6.55
CA TYR A 377 2.80 9.19 -5.70
C TYR A 377 1.86 9.77 -4.62
N ARG A 378 0.68 9.17 -4.46
CA ARG A 378 -0.35 9.65 -3.52
C ARG A 378 -0.27 8.91 -2.18
N PRO A 379 -0.82 9.46 -1.09
CA PRO A 379 -0.97 8.72 0.16
C PRO A 379 -1.85 7.44 0.03
N PRO A 380 -1.78 6.50 1.00
CA PRO A 380 -2.68 5.36 1.11
C PRO A 380 -4.15 5.75 1.16
N ALA A 381 -5.02 4.77 0.87
CA ALA A 381 -6.44 4.94 1.11
C ALA A 381 -6.67 5.35 2.59
N PRO A 382 -7.58 6.32 2.88
CA PRO A 382 -7.70 6.86 4.24
C PRO A 382 -7.91 5.82 5.34
N ARG A 383 -8.67 4.76 5.05
CA ARG A 383 -8.88 3.62 5.96
C ARG A 383 -7.61 2.80 6.27
N HIS A 384 -6.67 2.73 5.32
CA HIS A 384 -5.39 2.06 5.53
C HIS A 384 -4.43 2.97 6.29
N LEU A 385 -4.37 4.24 5.90
CA LEU A 385 -3.55 5.25 6.58
C LEU A 385 -3.95 5.41 8.05
N ASN A 386 -5.25 5.43 8.36
CA ASN A 386 -5.74 5.51 9.74
C ASN A 386 -5.28 4.31 10.59
N LYS A 387 -5.27 3.08 10.02
CA LYS A 387 -4.75 1.89 10.71
C LYS A 387 -3.24 1.97 10.97
N MET A 388 -2.48 2.57 10.05
CA MET A 388 -1.05 2.80 10.24
C MET A 388 -0.80 3.85 11.33
N ILE A 389 -1.55 4.97 11.31
CA ILE A 389 -1.50 6.02 12.34
C ILE A 389 -1.86 5.45 13.72
N ASP A 390 -2.91 4.63 13.80
CA ASP A 390 -3.31 3.95 15.04
C ASP A 390 -2.17 3.09 15.59
N LEU A 391 -1.52 2.28 14.74
CA LEU A 391 -0.36 1.50 15.16
C LEU A 391 0.77 2.40 15.68
N THR A 392 1.12 3.45 14.96
CA THR A 392 2.16 4.42 15.38
C THR A 392 1.81 5.01 16.75
N ALA A 393 0.57 5.46 16.96
CA ALA A 393 0.08 5.99 18.24
C ALA A 393 0.18 4.96 19.37
N ARG A 394 -0.20 3.69 19.12
CA ARG A 394 -0.08 2.59 20.09
C ARG A 394 1.36 2.25 20.45
N MET A 395 2.32 2.52 19.57
CA MET A 395 3.76 2.29 19.82
C MET A 395 4.41 3.40 20.66
N LEU A 396 3.83 4.61 20.71
CA LEU A 396 4.42 5.76 21.40
C LEU A 396 4.71 5.55 22.89
N PRO A 397 3.84 4.91 23.70
CA PRO A 397 4.15 4.71 25.12
C PRO A 397 5.42 3.88 25.35
N ALA A 398 5.63 2.84 24.53
CA ALA A 398 6.84 2.03 24.56
C ALA A 398 8.06 2.84 24.10
N ALA A 399 7.94 3.60 23.00
CA ALA A 399 9.01 4.48 22.51
C ALA A 399 9.43 5.52 23.56
N LEU A 400 8.47 6.16 24.24
CA LEU A 400 8.71 7.09 25.35
C LEU A 400 9.45 6.41 26.52
N ALA A 401 9.08 5.17 26.86
CA ALA A 401 9.79 4.40 27.88
C ALA A 401 11.25 4.10 27.48
N ARG A 402 11.48 3.71 26.22
CA ARG A 402 12.84 3.46 25.70
C ARG A 402 13.68 4.73 25.70
N ARG A 403 13.13 5.86 25.25
CA ARG A 403 13.82 7.17 25.33
C ARG A 403 14.26 7.54 26.74
N ARG A 404 13.40 7.31 27.74
CA ARG A 404 13.74 7.52 29.15
C ARG A 404 14.86 6.62 29.63
N GLN A 405 14.80 5.33 29.30
CA GLN A 405 15.83 4.35 29.67
C GLN A 405 17.19 4.72 29.06
N SER A 406 17.19 5.26 27.84
CA SER A 406 18.39 5.72 27.13
C SER A 406 18.85 7.12 27.55
N GLY A 407 18.18 7.78 28.50
CA GLY A 407 18.55 9.12 28.98
C GLY A 407 18.29 10.26 27.99
N LEU A 408 17.47 10.03 26.95
CA LEU A 408 17.14 11.00 25.90
C LEU A 408 15.86 11.80 26.22
N ALA A 409 15.14 11.44 27.26
CA ALA A 409 13.94 12.15 27.71
C ALA A 409 14.29 13.21 28.74
N SER A 410 13.60 14.35 28.71
CA SER A 410 13.81 15.44 29.67
C SER A 410 13.52 14.94 31.10
N PRO A 411 14.29 15.30 32.14
CA PRO A 411 13.99 14.93 33.52
C PRO A 411 12.81 15.77 34.05
N ALA A 412 11.58 15.41 33.68
CA ALA A 412 10.43 16.25 34.00
C ALA A 412 10.11 16.23 35.51
N ARG A 413 9.95 17.43 36.07
CA ARG A 413 9.53 17.64 37.47
C ARG A 413 8.09 17.15 37.65
N GLY A 414 7.83 16.36 38.69
CA GLY A 414 6.48 15.82 38.97
C GLY A 414 6.14 14.54 38.20
N ARG A 415 7.07 13.96 37.43
CA ARG A 415 6.94 12.59 36.92
C ARG A 415 6.90 11.61 38.08
N HIS A 416 5.82 10.83 38.12
CA HIS A 416 5.69 9.66 38.97
C HIS A 416 5.42 8.48 38.03
N LEU A 417 6.15 7.38 38.21
CA LEU A 417 5.82 6.16 37.50
C LEU A 417 4.46 5.70 38.03
N SER A 418 3.41 5.83 37.22
CA SER A 418 2.09 5.30 37.55
C SER A 418 2.19 3.78 37.70
N LEU A 419 1.43 3.24 38.66
CA LEU A 419 1.25 1.79 38.76
C LEU A 419 0.55 1.29 37.50
N ALA A 420 0.84 0.04 37.11
CA ALA A 420 0.19 -0.58 35.97
C ALA A 420 -1.33 -0.58 36.15
N GLY A 421 -2.05 -0.14 35.12
CA GLY A 421 -3.52 -0.04 35.13
C GLY A 421 -4.09 1.23 35.78
N GLU A 422 -3.27 2.09 36.38
CA GLU A 422 -3.74 3.37 36.93
C GLU A 422 -3.75 4.46 35.85
N PRO A 423 -4.68 5.43 35.93
CA PRO A 423 -4.66 6.63 35.09
C PRO A 423 -3.33 7.39 35.22
N GLY A 424 -2.73 7.75 34.09
CA GLY A 424 -1.48 8.53 34.04
C GLY A 424 -1.64 9.87 33.32
N ARG A 425 -0.62 10.73 33.42
CA ARG A 425 -0.58 11.95 32.60
C ARG A 425 -0.64 11.55 31.14
N SER A 426 -1.48 12.23 30.38
CA SER A 426 -1.73 11.91 28.98
C SER A 426 -1.51 13.11 28.08
N LEU A 427 -1.02 12.85 26.88
CA LEU A 427 -1.02 13.82 25.79
C LEU A 427 -2.13 13.45 24.81
N ARG A 428 -2.96 14.42 24.43
CA ARG A 428 -3.91 14.25 23.33
C ARG A 428 -3.18 14.48 22.02
N LEU A 429 -3.24 13.48 21.14
CA LEU A 429 -2.73 13.53 19.77
C LEU A 429 -3.94 13.60 18.85
N GLU A 430 -4.15 14.74 18.22
CA GLU A 430 -5.16 14.97 17.19
C GLU A 430 -4.47 14.89 15.83
N ILE A 431 -4.97 14.01 14.95
CA ILE A 431 -4.51 13.93 13.57
C ILE A 431 -5.65 14.42 12.68
N GLU A 432 -5.38 15.48 11.92
CA GLU A 432 -6.30 16.04 10.94
C GLU A 432 -6.18 15.30 9.60
N GLY A 433 -7.17 15.46 8.73
CA GLY A 433 -7.18 14.82 7.40
C GLY A 433 -8.17 13.66 7.28
N ALA A 434 -8.19 13.03 6.11
CA ALA A 434 -9.17 11.99 5.81
C ALA A 434 -8.92 10.69 6.59
N ALA A 435 -7.68 10.47 7.02
CA ALA A 435 -7.28 9.36 7.87
C ALA A 435 -7.17 9.73 9.36
N GLY A 436 -7.60 10.94 9.71
CA GLY A 436 -7.45 11.54 11.03
C GLY A 436 -8.20 10.84 12.16
N GLY A 437 -7.96 11.33 13.38
CA GLY A 437 -8.54 10.80 14.62
C GLY A 437 -7.95 11.46 15.86
N GLU A 438 -8.39 11.02 17.03
CA GLU A 438 -7.83 11.46 18.31
C GLU A 438 -7.36 10.25 19.13
N TRP A 439 -6.15 10.35 19.68
CA TRP A 439 -5.55 9.36 20.57
C TRP A 439 -5.08 10.01 21.86
N LEU A 440 -5.27 9.33 22.99
CA LEU A 440 -4.66 9.73 24.25
C LEU A 440 -3.43 8.86 24.50
N ILE A 441 -2.27 9.49 24.57
CA ILE A 441 -0.97 8.85 24.73
C ILE A 441 -0.55 8.92 26.20
N PRO A 442 -0.50 7.79 26.94
CA PRO A 442 0.00 7.79 28.30
C PRO A 442 1.49 8.10 28.32
N LEU A 443 1.88 9.11 29.10
CA LEU A 443 3.24 9.62 29.09
C LEU A 443 4.14 8.89 30.09
N ASP A 444 3.63 8.54 31.27
CA ASP A 444 4.47 8.13 32.42
C ASP A 444 4.89 6.65 32.41
N SER A 445 4.08 5.76 31.84
CA SER A 445 4.36 4.33 31.76
C SER A 445 3.63 3.69 30.58
N PRO A 446 4.24 2.72 29.86
CA PRO A 446 3.53 1.94 28.84
C PRO A 446 2.33 1.17 29.39
N ALA A 447 2.33 0.87 30.69
CA ALA A 447 1.25 0.14 31.36
C ALA A 447 0.20 1.06 32.01
N ALA A 448 0.34 2.39 31.88
CA ALA A 448 -0.63 3.34 32.42
C ALA A 448 -1.86 3.42 31.49
N VAL A 449 -3.02 3.70 32.09
CA VAL A 449 -4.25 3.95 31.34
C VAL A 449 -4.27 5.42 30.93
N ALA A 450 -4.52 5.67 29.65
CA ALA A 450 -4.68 7.02 29.14
C ALA A 450 -5.93 7.69 29.74
N SER A 451 -5.84 8.98 30.08
CA SER A 451 -6.89 9.70 30.80
C SER A 451 -7.05 11.13 30.29
N ALA A 452 -8.26 11.46 29.84
CA ALA A 452 -8.64 12.82 29.46
C ALA A 452 -8.63 13.78 30.67
N ASP A 453 -8.98 13.29 31.86
CA ASP A 453 -8.97 14.09 33.09
C ASP A 453 -7.54 14.49 33.51
N LEU A 454 -6.53 13.75 33.03
CA LEU A 454 -5.11 14.00 33.28
C LEU A 454 -4.37 14.42 32.00
N GLU A 455 -5.07 15.05 31.06
CA GLU A 455 -4.47 15.66 29.87
C GLU A 455 -3.56 16.83 30.30
N VAL A 456 -2.28 16.75 29.92
CA VAL A 456 -1.28 17.80 30.23
C VAL A 456 -0.79 18.54 28.99
N ALA A 457 -1.07 18.00 27.81
CA ALA A 457 -0.64 18.55 26.54
C ALA A 457 -1.53 18.05 25.40
N HIS A 458 -1.61 18.85 24.34
CA HIS A 458 -2.32 18.58 23.10
C HIS A 458 -1.41 18.90 21.91
N VAL A 459 -1.32 17.97 20.97
CA VAL A 459 -0.60 18.10 19.70
C VAL A 459 -1.54 17.79 18.55
N ALA A 460 -1.61 18.68 17.57
CA ALA A 460 -2.39 18.52 16.34
C ALA A 460 -1.48 18.54 15.10
N LEU A 461 -1.61 17.58 14.18
CA LEU A 461 -0.82 17.44 12.94
C LEU A 461 -1.73 16.94 11.80
N ASP A 462 -1.39 17.24 10.56
CA ASP A 462 -2.01 16.56 9.39
C ASP A 462 -1.60 15.08 9.32
N ASP A 463 -2.45 14.23 8.74
CA ASP A 463 -2.22 12.79 8.63
C ASP A 463 -0.91 12.45 7.90
N THR A 464 -0.59 13.15 6.81
CA THR A 464 0.66 12.96 6.09
C THR A 464 1.86 13.50 6.86
N GLU A 465 1.74 14.68 7.50
CA GLU A 465 2.82 15.28 8.30
C GLU A 465 3.24 14.37 9.47
N PHE A 466 2.27 13.78 10.17
CA PHE A 466 2.56 12.83 11.26
C PHE A 466 3.27 11.58 10.76
N CYS A 467 2.89 11.06 9.59
CA CYS A 467 3.56 9.91 8.98
C CYS A 467 4.98 10.24 8.52
N GLN A 468 5.22 11.40 7.91
CA GLN A 468 6.57 11.86 7.57
C GLN A 468 7.46 12.00 8.82
N LEU A 469 6.88 12.48 9.94
CA LEU A 469 7.59 12.52 11.22
C LEU A 469 7.93 11.12 11.71
N ALA A 470 6.96 10.21 11.72
CA ALA A 470 7.15 8.83 12.16
C ALA A 470 8.15 8.05 11.30
N ALA A 471 8.28 8.41 10.02
CA ALA A 471 9.27 7.88 9.08
C ALA A 471 10.66 8.54 9.21
N GLY A 472 10.81 9.60 10.01
CA GLY A 472 12.07 10.32 10.18
C GLY A 472 12.47 11.15 8.95
N HIS A 473 11.51 11.48 8.09
CA HIS A 473 11.72 12.32 6.91
C HIS A 473 11.73 13.81 7.24
N ILE A 474 11.05 14.19 8.32
CA ILE A 474 11.06 15.54 8.89
C ILE A 474 11.61 15.52 10.32
N ARG A 475 12.30 16.59 10.70
CA ARG A 475 12.82 16.73 12.06
C ARG A 475 11.68 17.10 13.01
N PRO A 476 11.68 16.60 14.27
CA PRO A 476 10.66 16.96 15.26
C PRO A 476 10.44 18.46 15.43
N GLU A 477 11.48 19.27 15.26
CA GLU A 477 11.40 20.73 15.38
C GLU A 477 10.83 21.44 14.15
N GLU A 478 10.83 20.77 13.00
CA GLU A 478 10.32 21.29 11.73
C GLU A 478 8.88 20.86 11.46
N ALA A 479 8.39 19.84 12.18
CA ALA A 479 7.04 19.34 12.03
C ALA A 479 6.00 20.46 12.23
N ALA A 480 5.08 20.56 11.27
CA ALA A 480 3.97 21.52 11.29
C ALA A 480 2.90 21.09 12.31
N ALA A 481 3.25 21.20 13.60
CA ALA A 481 2.40 20.77 14.72
C ALA A 481 1.77 21.97 15.45
N GLY A 482 0.45 21.95 15.62
CA GLY A 482 -0.24 22.73 16.64
C GLY A 482 0.10 22.21 18.03
N GLN A 483 0.50 23.08 18.97
CA GLN A 483 1.03 22.66 20.28
C GLN A 483 0.44 23.48 21.42
N VAL A 484 -0.15 22.81 22.42
CA VAL A 484 -0.70 23.44 23.62
C VAL A 484 -0.36 22.62 24.86
N GLY A 485 0.07 23.26 25.96
CA GLY A 485 0.32 22.60 27.25
C GLY A 485 1.81 22.38 27.57
N ASP A 486 2.14 21.27 28.22
CA ASP A 486 3.50 20.95 28.68
C ASP A 486 4.48 20.76 27.51
N ARG A 487 5.40 21.71 27.34
CA ARG A 487 6.41 21.72 26.26
C ARG A 487 7.40 20.56 26.33
N GLU A 488 7.75 20.08 27.53
CA GLU A 488 8.66 18.93 27.66
C GLU A 488 7.96 17.64 27.24
N ALA A 489 6.69 17.47 27.60
CA ALA A 489 5.89 16.33 27.17
C ALA A 489 5.70 16.31 25.65
N ILE A 490 5.37 17.46 25.05
CA ILE A 490 5.22 17.61 23.59
C ILE A 490 6.52 17.27 22.88
N ARG A 491 7.65 17.85 23.33
CA ARG A 491 8.96 17.54 22.77
C ARG A 491 9.26 16.05 22.84
N ASP A 492 9.10 15.43 24.01
CA ASP A 492 9.40 14.01 24.17
C ASP A 492 8.52 13.13 23.26
N VAL A 493 7.26 13.50 23.02
CA VAL A 493 6.36 12.77 22.09
C VAL A 493 6.77 12.95 20.63
N LEU A 494 7.09 14.16 20.17
CA LEU A 494 7.53 14.38 18.78
C LEU A 494 8.83 13.63 18.48
N PHE A 495 9.78 13.66 19.42
CA PHE A 495 11.03 12.90 19.31
C PHE A 495 10.84 11.38 19.48
N ALA A 496 9.86 10.93 20.26
CA ALA A 496 9.48 9.51 20.31
C ALA A 496 8.87 9.05 19.00
N THR A 497 8.04 9.88 18.38
CA THR A 497 7.43 9.61 17.06
C THR A 497 8.51 9.45 16.01
N ALA A 498 9.44 10.41 15.90
CA ALA A 498 10.56 10.31 14.95
C ALA A 498 11.46 9.09 15.23
N GLY A 499 11.67 8.74 16.49
CA GLY A 499 12.46 7.57 16.90
C GLY A 499 11.82 6.21 16.60
N LEU A 500 10.61 6.15 16.04
CA LEU A 500 10.02 4.91 15.53
C LEU A 500 10.62 4.49 14.17
N SER A 501 11.14 5.47 13.41
CA SER A 501 11.82 5.23 12.14
C SER A 501 13.09 4.41 12.31
N ARG A 502 13.44 3.65 11.28
CA ARG A 502 14.60 2.75 11.25
C ARG A 502 15.00 2.42 9.82
N MET A 503 16.29 2.09 9.64
CA MET A 503 16.81 1.47 8.43
C MET A 503 16.55 -0.04 8.40
#